data_AF-A0A376U5J1-F1
#
_entry.id   AF-A0A376U5J1-F1
#
_cell.length_a   1.000
_cell.length_b   1.000
_cell.length_c   1.000
_cell.angle_alpha   90.00
_cell.angle_beta   90.00
_cell.angle_gamma   90.00
#
_symmetry.space_group_name_H-M   'P 1'
#
loop_
_entity.id
_entity.type
_entity.pdbx_description
1 polymer ?
#
loop_
_entity_poly.entity_id
_entity_poly.type
_entity_poly.pdbx_seq_one_letter_code
_entity_poly.pdbx_strand_id
1 'polypeptide(L)'
;MAIATPIEYTRNPLRVFELDFEENLRIIRYCVKYRKRIIFPSTSEVYGMCSDKYFDEDHSNLIVGPVNKPRWIYSVSKQLLDRVIWAYGEKEGLQFTLFRPFNWMGPRLDNLNAARIGSSRAITQLILNLGRRFTD
;
A
#
# COMPACT_ATOMS: atom_id res chain seq x y z
N MET A 1 7.48 1.80 -3.38
CA MET A 1 7.00 2.93 -4.20
C MET A 1 5.65 2.51 -4.76
N ALA A 2 4.61 3.34 -4.72
CA ALA A 2 3.27 2.96 -5.20
C ALA A 2 2.69 4.08 -6.07
N ILE A 3 2.06 3.72 -7.19
CA ILE A 3 1.32 4.64 -8.06
C ILE A 3 -0.13 4.65 -7.57
N ALA A 4 -0.55 5.74 -6.92
CA ALA A 4 -1.90 5.89 -6.38
C ALA A 4 -2.77 6.90 -7.15
N THR A 5 -2.43 7.22 -8.40
CA THR A 5 -3.14 8.21 -9.21
C THR A 5 -4.23 7.56 -10.07
N PRO A 6 -5.52 7.94 -9.92
CA PRO A 6 -6.65 7.30 -10.61
C PRO A 6 -6.53 7.19 -12.13
N ILE A 7 -5.92 8.19 -12.78
CA ILE A 7 -5.73 8.22 -14.23
C ILE A 7 -4.78 7.10 -14.68
N GLU A 8 -3.73 6.82 -13.93
CA GLU A 8 -2.72 5.83 -14.31
C GLU A 8 -3.27 4.40 -14.23
N TYR A 9 -4.26 4.13 -13.36
CA TYR A 9 -4.94 2.83 -13.30
C TYR A 9 -5.61 2.45 -14.61
N THR A 10 -6.13 3.44 -15.32
CA THR A 10 -6.79 3.25 -16.62
C THR A 10 -5.83 3.39 -17.80
N ARG A 11 -4.79 4.22 -17.66
CA ARG A 11 -3.87 4.55 -18.75
C ARG A 11 -2.76 3.52 -18.92
N ASN A 12 -2.21 3.01 -17.82
CA ASN A 12 -1.07 2.07 -17.82
C ASN A 12 -1.23 0.97 -16.75
N PRO A 13 -2.30 0.14 -16.81
CA PRO A 13 -2.60 -0.83 -15.76
C PRO A 13 -1.49 -1.86 -15.51
N LEU A 14 -0.79 -2.30 -16.57
CA LEU A 14 0.32 -3.24 -16.44
C LEU A 14 1.50 -2.62 -15.68
N ARG A 15 1.81 -1.35 -15.95
CA ARG A 15 2.91 -0.66 -15.28
C ARG A 15 2.62 -0.45 -13.79
N VAL A 16 1.38 -0.15 -13.46
CA VAL A 16 0.92 -0.07 -12.06
C VAL A 16 1.09 -1.42 -11.38
N PHE A 17 0.70 -2.53 -12.03
CA PHE A 17 0.88 -3.87 -11.48
C PHE A 17 2.37 -4.23 -11.26
N GLU A 18 3.23 -4.05 -12.25
CA GLU A 18 4.67 -4.33 -12.14
C GLU A 18 5.32 -3.58 -10.95
N LEU A 19 5.08 -2.26 -10.86
CA LEU A 19 5.69 -1.44 -9.82
C LEU A 19 5.06 -1.67 -8.45
N ASP A 20 3.73 -1.69 -8.37
CA ASP A 20 3.04 -1.73 -7.08
C ASP A 20 3.03 -3.14 -6.51
N PHE A 21 2.99 -4.17 -7.36
CA PHE A 21 2.96 -5.57 -6.93
C PHE A 21 4.34 -6.22 -6.95
N GLU A 22 4.96 -6.39 -8.12
CA GLU A 22 6.15 -7.24 -8.26
C GLU A 22 7.36 -6.68 -7.52
N GLU A 23 7.63 -5.38 -7.66
CA GLU A 23 8.78 -4.76 -7.00
C GLU A 23 8.61 -4.71 -5.47
N ASN A 24 7.40 -4.46 -4.96
CA ASN A 24 7.15 -4.54 -3.52
C ASN A 24 7.21 -5.99 -3.01
N LEU A 25 6.76 -6.97 -3.79
CA LEU A 25 6.87 -8.39 -3.45
C LEU A 25 8.33 -8.83 -3.30
N ARG A 26 9.23 -8.33 -4.15
CA ARG A 26 10.67 -8.58 -4.01
C ARG A 26 11.21 -8.05 -2.68
N ILE A 27 10.82 -6.85 -2.27
CA ILE A 27 11.22 -6.27 -0.98
C ILE A 27 10.69 -7.11 0.18
N ILE A 28 9.42 -7.54 0.13
CA ILE A 28 8.81 -8.41 1.14
C ILE A 28 9.62 -9.71 1.27
N ARG A 29 9.95 -10.36 0.15
CA ARG A 29 10.78 -11.57 0.13
C ARG A 29 12.17 -11.35 0.73
N TYR A 30 12.78 -10.18 0.52
CA TYR A 30 14.04 -9.85 1.19
C TYR A 30 13.87 -9.70 2.70
N CYS A 31 12.80 -9.05 3.18
CA CYS A 31 12.50 -8.95 4.60
C CYS A 31 12.35 -10.33 5.24
N VAL A 32 11.66 -11.27 4.57
CA VAL A 32 11.53 -12.67 5.01
C VAL A 32 12.91 -13.33 5.08
N LYS A 33 13.66 -13.31 3.97
CA LYS A 33 14.99 -13.94 3.86
C LYS A 33 15.97 -13.47 4.95
N TYR A 34 15.95 -12.18 5.28
CA TYR A 34 16.87 -11.59 6.25
C TYR A 34 16.25 -11.41 7.65
N ARG A 35 15.06 -11.96 7.90
CA ARG A 35 14.32 -11.87 9.16
C ARG A 35 14.22 -10.43 9.69
N LYS A 36 13.84 -9.51 8.80
CA LYS A 36 13.63 -8.10 9.11
C LYS A 36 12.15 -7.81 9.24
N ARG A 37 11.79 -7.03 10.26
CA ARG A 37 10.43 -6.53 10.42
C ARG A 37 10.08 -5.60 9.27
N ILE A 38 8.88 -5.75 8.69
CA ILE A 38 8.36 -4.86 7.66
C ILE A 38 7.17 -4.05 8.19
N ILE A 39 7.18 -2.74 7.96
CA ILE A 39 6.02 -1.88 8.16
C ILE A 39 5.54 -1.48 6.78
N PHE A 40 4.44 -2.07 6.33
CA PHE A 40 4.00 -1.97 4.95
C PHE A 40 2.78 -1.05 4.82
N PRO A 41 2.84 -0.01 3.96
CA PRO A 41 1.68 0.82 3.68
C PRO A 41 0.70 0.04 2.80
N SER A 42 -0.38 -0.44 3.41
CA SER A 42 -1.60 -0.83 2.71
C SER A 42 -2.33 0.45 2.25
N THR A 43 -3.56 0.32 1.75
CA THR A 43 -4.37 1.45 1.29
C THR A 43 -5.78 1.35 1.86
N SER A 44 -6.41 2.49 2.13
CA SER A 44 -7.85 2.55 2.43
C SER A 44 -8.71 2.14 1.24
N GLU A 45 -8.17 2.09 0.02
CA GLU A 45 -8.91 1.62 -1.15
C GLU A 45 -9.24 0.12 -1.12
N VAL A 46 -8.56 -0.69 -0.29
CA VAL A 46 -8.84 -2.14 -0.19
C VAL A 46 -10.28 -2.43 0.24
N TYR A 47 -10.91 -1.53 0.99
CA TYR A 47 -12.32 -1.66 1.40
C TYR A 47 -13.29 -1.51 0.21
N GLY A 48 -12.86 -0.83 -0.86
CA GLY A 48 -13.62 -0.63 -2.07
C GLY A 48 -15.00 -0.01 -1.84
N MET A 49 -16.06 -0.77 -2.14
CA MET A 49 -17.47 -0.38 -1.98
C MET A 49 -18.08 -0.97 -0.70
N CYS A 50 -17.27 -1.28 0.31
CA CYS A 50 -17.77 -1.74 1.61
C CYS A 50 -18.89 -0.81 2.12
N SER A 51 -20.00 -1.39 2.55
CA SER A 51 -21.19 -0.67 3.02
C SER A 51 -21.16 -0.35 4.51
N ASP A 52 -20.14 -0.80 5.23
CA ASP A 52 -20.02 -0.56 6.66
C ASP A 52 -19.83 0.94 6.94
N LYS A 53 -20.43 1.42 8.03
CA LYS A 53 -20.30 2.83 8.44
C LYS A 53 -18.88 3.17 8.88
N TYR A 54 -18.19 2.19 9.45
CA TYR A 54 -16.80 2.27 9.88
C TYR A 54 -16.08 1.08 9.26
N PHE A 55 -14.96 1.34 8.59
CA PHE A 55 -14.15 0.28 8.02
C PHE A 55 -13.28 -0.33 9.13
N ASP A 56 -13.40 -1.65 9.27
CA ASP A 56 -12.71 -2.44 10.27
C ASP A 56 -11.70 -3.37 9.57
N GLU A 57 -10.43 -3.28 9.94
CA GLU A 57 -9.35 -4.04 9.33
C GLU A 57 -9.52 -5.57 9.42
N ASP A 58 -10.18 -6.05 10.48
CA ASP A 58 -10.30 -7.45 10.83
C ASP A 58 -11.70 -8.03 10.51
N HIS A 59 -12.71 -7.17 10.35
CA HIS A 59 -14.11 -7.60 10.18
C HIS A 59 -14.77 -7.17 8.87
N SER A 60 -14.39 -6.03 8.28
CA SER A 60 -15.10 -5.52 7.10
C SER A 60 -14.81 -6.34 5.83
N ASN A 61 -15.87 -6.60 5.07
CA ASN A 61 -15.74 -7.22 3.75
C ASN A 61 -15.14 -6.23 2.73
N LEU A 62 -14.30 -6.77 1.83
CA LEU A 62 -13.66 -6.00 0.77
C LEU A 62 -14.44 -6.20 -0.53
N ILE A 63 -15.13 -5.16 -1.01
CA ILE A 63 -16.06 -5.26 -2.15
C ILE A 63 -15.52 -4.45 -3.33
N VAL A 64 -15.25 -5.11 -4.45
CA VAL A 64 -14.81 -4.46 -5.71
C VAL A 64 -15.79 -4.76 -6.84
N GLY A 65 -15.74 -3.94 -7.89
CA GLY A 65 -16.57 -4.14 -9.08
C GLY A 65 -16.04 -5.26 -9.99
N PRO A 66 -16.77 -5.56 -11.09
CA PRO A 66 -16.36 -6.59 -12.05
C PRO A 66 -15.02 -6.26 -12.74
N VAL A 67 -14.40 -7.28 -13.34
CA VAL A 67 -13.10 -7.17 -14.04
C VAL A 67 -13.11 -6.09 -15.15
N ASN A 68 -14.26 -5.85 -15.79
CA ASN A 68 -14.40 -4.79 -16.80
C ASN A 68 -14.33 -3.36 -16.23
N LYS A 69 -14.13 -3.19 -14.93
CA LYS A 69 -13.87 -1.91 -14.25
C LYS A 69 -12.39 -1.87 -13.82
N PRO A 70 -11.46 -1.49 -14.72
CA PRO A 70 -10.01 -1.59 -14.48
C PRO A 70 -9.51 -0.73 -13.32
N ARG A 71 -10.28 0.28 -12.89
CA ARG A 71 -9.94 1.13 -11.72
C ARG A 71 -9.63 0.32 -10.45
N TRP A 72 -10.20 -0.88 -10.32
CA TRP A 72 -10.02 -1.73 -9.15
C TRP A 72 -8.70 -2.48 -9.10
N ILE A 73 -7.89 -2.42 -10.16
CA ILE A 73 -6.59 -3.12 -10.23
C ILE A 73 -5.65 -2.71 -9.07
N TYR A 74 -5.65 -1.43 -8.70
CA TYR A 74 -4.84 -0.92 -7.61
C TYR A 74 -5.28 -1.49 -6.25
N SER A 75 -6.57 -1.38 -5.93
CA SER A 75 -7.17 -1.96 -4.71
C SER A 75 -6.86 -3.45 -4.58
N VAL A 76 -7.10 -4.22 -5.64
CA VAL A 76 -6.92 -5.68 -5.62
C VAL A 76 -5.43 -6.05 -5.52
N SER A 77 -4.53 -5.32 -6.20
CA SER A 77 -3.09 -5.57 -6.12
C SER A 77 -2.55 -5.32 -4.70
N LYS A 78 -2.98 -4.23 -4.05
CA LYS A 78 -2.61 -3.94 -2.65
C LYS A 78 -3.21 -4.96 -1.68
N GLN A 79 -4.47 -5.33 -1.85
CA GLN A 79 -5.12 -6.39 -1.07
C GLN A 79 -4.40 -7.73 -1.21
N LEU A 80 -3.94 -8.09 -2.41
CA LEU A 80 -3.21 -9.33 -2.64
C LEU A 80 -1.85 -9.31 -1.94
N LEU A 81 -1.13 -8.17 -1.97
CA LEU A 81 0.11 -8.02 -1.21
C LEU A 81 -0.09 -8.17 0.29
N ASP A 82 -1.14 -7.57 0.86
CA ASP A 82 -1.46 -7.70 2.27
C ASP A 82 -1.63 -9.19 2.67
N ARG A 83 -2.31 -9.97 1.82
CA ARG A 83 -2.49 -11.42 2.04
C ARG A 83 -1.19 -12.21 1.92
N VAL A 84 -0.33 -11.85 0.98
CA VAL A 84 0.99 -12.48 0.84
C VAL A 84 1.87 -12.20 2.07
N ILE A 85 1.88 -10.95 2.56
CA ILE A 85 2.58 -10.58 3.80
C ILE A 85 2.04 -11.38 4.98
N TRP A 86 0.71 -11.48 5.11
CA TRP A 86 0.07 -12.26 6.15
C TRP A 86 0.50 -13.74 6.11
N ALA A 87 0.48 -14.35 4.92
CA ALA A 87 0.91 -15.73 4.74
C ALA A 87 2.40 -15.94 5.10
N TYR A 88 3.29 -15.01 4.74
CA TYR A 88 4.69 -15.04 5.18
C TYR A 88 4.82 -14.90 6.71
N GLY A 89 3.96 -14.12 7.36
CA GLY A 89 3.92 -14.04 8.81
C GLY A 89 3.53 -15.36 9.46
N GLU A 90 2.48 -16.00 8.93
CA GLU A 90 1.96 -17.26 9.47
C GLU A 90 2.90 -18.45 9.21
N LYS A 91 3.48 -18.55 8.00
CA LYS A 91 4.26 -19.73 7.58
C LYS A 91 5.77 -19.60 7.76
N GLU A 92 6.31 -18.39 7.64
CA GLU A 92 7.75 -18.13 7.66
C GLU A 92 8.18 -17.19 8.80
N GLY A 93 7.26 -16.81 9.69
CA GLY A 93 7.55 -16.01 10.87
C GLY A 93 7.96 -14.56 10.56
N LEU A 94 7.55 -14.02 9.41
CA LEU A 94 7.76 -12.61 9.09
C LEU A 94 7.06 -11.73 10.13
N GLN A 95 7.84 -10.89 10.83
CA GLN A 95 7.26 -9.84 11.66
C GLN A 95 6.79 -8.69 10.76
N PHE A 96 5.50 -8.36 10.80
CA PHE A 96 4.96 -7.29 9.97
C PHE A 96 3.96 -6.41 10.71
N THR A 97 3.72 -5.24 10.14
CA THR A 97 2.62 -4.35 10.52
C THR A 97 2.10 -3.71 9.25
N LEU A 98 0.80 -3.86 8.99
CA LEU A 98 0.11 -3.18 7.89
C LEU A 98 -0.53 -1.91 8.44
N PHE A 99 -0.45 -0.81 7.70
CA PHE A 99 -1.19 0.41 8.03
C PHE A 99 -1.88 0.99 6.81
N ARG A 100 -3.08 1.56 7.01
CA ARG A 100 -3.94 2.09 5.95
C ARG A 100 -4.15 3.59 6.15
N PRO A 101 -3.41 4.47 5.45
CA PRO A 101 -3.62 5.91 5.59
C PRO A 101 -4.97 6.32 4.98
N PHE A 102 -5.71 7.15 5.73
CA PHE A 102 -6.95 7.78 5.28
C PHE A 102 -6.68 9.27 5.05
N ASN A 103 -6.67 9.69 3.79
CA ASN A 103 -6.56 11.10 3.37
C ASN A 103 -5.57 11.93 4.21
N TRP A 104 -4.33 11.46 4.34
CA TRP A 104 -3.29 12.22 5.05
C TRP A 104 -3.07 13.58 4.38
N MET A 105 -3.50 14.65 5.04
CA MET A 105 -3.32 16.04 4.63
C MET A 105 -2.35 16.75 5.59
N GLY A 106 -1.41 17.52 5.05
CA GLY A 106 -0.45 18.27 5.85
C GLY A 106 0.48 19.18 5.03
N PRO A 107 1.33 20.00 5.67
CA PRO A 107 2.29 20.84 4.96
C PRO A 107 3.22 20.01 4.05
N ARG A 108 3.47 20.46 2.82
CA ARG A 108 4.27 19.77 1.77
C ARG A 108 3.61 18.54 1.14
N LEU A 109 2.28 18.57 0.99
CA LEU A 109 1.54 17.67 0.10
C LEU A 109 2.22 17.54 -1.27
N ASP A 110 2.24 16.32 -1.80
CA ASP A 110 2.71 16.07 -3.15
C ASP A 110 1.85 16.88 -4.13
N ASN A 111 2.42 17.94 -4.72
CA ASN A 111 1.73 18.72 -5.74
C ASN A 111 1.22 17.78 -6.84
N LEU A 112 0.04 18.06 -7.38
CA LEU A 112 -0.55 17.30 -8.51
C LEU A 112 0.43 17.09 -9.69
N ASN A 113 1.39 18.00 -9.87
CA ASN A 113 2.45 17.88 -10.88
C ASN A 113 3.64 16.98 -10.49
N ALA A 114 3.84 16.71 -9.19
CA ALA A 114 4.91 15.85 -8.65
C ALA A 114 4.52 14.36 -8.58
N ALA A 115 3.23 14.05 -8.67
CA ALA A 115 2.72 12.67 -8.76
C ALA A 115 3.20 11.91 -10.02
N ARG A 116 3.92 12.60 -10.91
CA ARG A 116 4.45 12.04 -12.16
C ARG A 116 5.67 11.12 -11.97
N ILE A 117 6.33 11.14 -10.81
CA ILE A 117 7.51 10.29 -10.54
C ILE A 117 7.53 9.90 -9.06
N GLY A 118 6.85 8.81 -8.71
CA GLY A 118 7.22 7.85 -7.66
C GLY A 118 7.57 8.31 -6.24
N SER A 119 7.50 9.59 -5.90
CA SER A 119 8.00 10.11 -4.62
C SER A 119 6.84 10.51 -3.74
N SER A 120 6.24 9.54 -3.05
CA SER A 120 5.34 9.86 -1.94
C SER A 120 6.17 10.50 -0.82
N ARG A 121 6.16 11.83 -0.71
CA ARG A 121 6.93 12.58 0.31
C ARG A 121 6.40 12.35 1.72
N ALA A 122 5.14 11.95 1.84
CA ALA A 122 4.52 11.58 3.11
C ALA A 122 5.22 10.37 3.77
N ILE A 123 5.59 9.35 2.98
CA ILE A 123 6.34 8.18 3.47
C ILE A 123 7.75 8.59 3.90
N THR A 124 8.41 9.46 3.12
CA THR A 124 9.73 10.00 3.49
C THR A 124 9.68 10.77 4.80
N GLN A 125 8.64 11.57 5.05
CA GLN A 125 8.47 12.29 6.32
C GLN A 125 8.14 11.36 7.48
N LEU A 126 7.36 10.31 7.27
CA LEU A 126 7.14 9.28 8.29
C LEU A 126 8.47 8.63 8.69
N ILE A 127 9.30 8.25 7.71
CA ILE A 127 10.62 7.67 7.96
C ILE A 127 11.54 8.68 8.68
N LEU A 128 11.55 9.96 8.26
CA LEU A 128 12.34 11.00 8.92
C LEU A 128 11.91 11.27 10.37
N ASN A 129 10.59 11.29 10.62
CA ASN A 129 10.05 11.51 11.96
C ASN A 129 10.29 10.32 12.87
N LEU A 130 10.23 9.10 12.36
CA LEU A 130 10.64 7.90 13.09
C LEU A 130 12.14 7.92 13.39
N GLY A 131 12.98 8.27 12.41
CA GLY A 131 14.44 8.37 12.59
C GLY A 131 14.86 9.40 13.65
N ARG A 132 14.20 10.56 13.71
CA ARG A 132 14.48 11.59 14.74
C ARG A 132 14.14 11.15 16.16
N ARG A 133 13.19 10.24 16.36
CA ARG A 133 12.82 9.73 17.68
C ARG A 133 13.79 8.66 18.24
N PHE A 134 14.77 8.21 17.47
CA PHE A 134 15.81 7.27 17.93
C PHE A 134 17.14 7.94 18.29
N THR A 135 17.25 9.26 18.12
CA THR A 135 18.45 10.06 18.45
C THR A 135 18.29 10.93 19.69
N ASP A 136 17.13 10.87 20.35
CA ASP A 136 16.86 11.42 21.69
C ASP A 136 16.61 10.26 22.66
#